data_AF-A0AA41QIN0-F1
#
_entry.id   AF-A0AA41QIN0-F1
#
_cell.length_a   1.000
_cell.length_b   1.000
_cell.length_c   1.000
_cell.angle_alpha   90.00
_cell.angle_beta   90.00
_cell.angle_gamma   90.00
#
_symmetry.space_group_name_H-M   'P 1'
#
loop_
_entity.id
_entity.type
_entity.pdbx_description
1 polymer ?
#
loop_
_entity_poly.entity_id
_entity_poly.type
_entity_poly.pdbx_seq_one_letter_code
_entity_poly.pdbx_strand_id
1 'polypeptide(L)'
;MTSIEAPVGPRSRRRVVVGVCVGALVLAASGAAAAVVALGQGPDARADSLEVDWLDLLPGDCYVPEQVESYPVPEESSTVEVVPCDEPHGAEVLLVDVLPDGPWPGEAENWKTAWSRCIPAFEDFAGVPYEEPNTALRAAPPTEQSWGDGDRMLACMIVPGYDVTGSMRGRGAELVAP
;
A
#
# COMPACT_ATOMS: atom_id res chain seq x y z
N MET A 1 23.22 36.34 -28.20
CA MET A 1 23.45 34.90 -28.42
C MET A 1 24.49 34.48 -27.40
N THR A 2 24.03 33.89 -26.30
CA THR A 2 24.30 32.49 -25.88
C THR A 2 25.60 32.39 -25.08
N SER A 3 25.68 31.68 -23.95
CA SER A 3 24.73 31.03 -23.07
C SER A 3 25.46 30.85 -21.74
N ILE A 4 24.68 30.81 -20.66
CA ILE A 4 25.11 30.58 -19.29
C ILE A 4 25.21 29.07 -19.05
N GLU A 5 26.29 28.61 -18.42
CA GLU A 5 26.30 27.35 -17.68
C GLU A 5 26.79 27.63 -16.26
N ALA A 6 25.97 27.28 -15.27
CA ALA A 6 26.34 27.27 -13.85
C ALA A 6 26.08 25.87 -13.27
N PRO A 7 26.98 25.36 -12.41
CA PRO A 7 26.92 23.99 -11.91
C PRO A 7 25.90 23.81 -10.77
N VAL A 8 25.27 22.65 -10.73
CA VAL A 8 24.36 22.21 -9.67
C VAL A 8 25.19 21.72 -8.48
N GLY A 9 25.19 22.51 -7.39
CA GLY A 9 25.76 22.14 -6.10
C GLY A 9 24.77 21.35 -5.22
N PRO A 10 25.27 20.56 -4.25
CA PRO A 10 24.46 19.64 -3.45
C PRO A 10 23.55 20.35 -2.44
N ARG A 11 22.29 19.88 -2.37
CA ARG A 11 21.26 20.38 -1.44
C ARG A 11 21.53 19.86 -0.02
N SER A 12 21.88 20.77 0.89
CA SER A 12 22.01 20.50 2.32
C SER A 12 20.63 20.36 2.98
N ARG A 13 20.44 19.30 3.76
CA ARG A 13 19.23 19.05 4.55
C ARG A 13 19.18 20.06 5.70
N ARG A 14 18.29 21.07 5.62
CA ARG A 14 18.00 21.97 6.74
C ARG A 14 16.94 21.35 7.64
N ARG A 15 17.32 21.04 8.89
CA ARG A 15 16.39 20.74 9.98
C ARG A 15 15.65 22.02 10.35
N VAL A 16 14.33 22.08 10.12
CA VAL A 16 13.50 23.22 10.50
C VAL A 16 13.05 23.01 11.94
N VAL A 17 13.54 23.86 12.85
CA VAL A 17 13.02 23.97 14.22
C VAL A 17 11.76 24.86 14.15
N VAL A 18 10.59 24.30 14.47
CA VAL A 18 9.33 25.02 14.53
C VAL A 18 9.28 25.79 15.87
N GLY A 19 9.54 27.09 15.83
CA GLY A 19 9.29 27.99 16.95
C GLY A 19 7.84 28.50 16.89
N VAL A 20 7.03 28.14 17.90
CA VAL A 20 5.69 28.70 18.10
C VAL A 20 5.83 30.08 18.75
N CYS A 21 5.58 31.15 17.99
CA CYS A 21 5.44 32.51 18.52
C CYS A 21 3.95 32.84 18.68
N VAL A 22 3.49 33.05 19.92
CA VAL A 22 2.12 33.51 20.21
C VAL A 22 2.09 35.02 20.47
N GLY A 23 1.34 35.73 19.62
CA GLY A 23 0.70 37.04 19.86
C GLY A 23 1.57 38.30 19.74
N ALA A 24 1.12 39.45 19.23
CA ALA A 24 -0.10 39.86 18.53
C ALA A 24 0.18 41.26 17.93
N LEU A 25 -0.36 41.62 16.76
CA LEU A 25 -0.67 43.00 16.34
C LEU A 25 -1.47 42.98 15.03
N VAL A 26 -2.63 43.62 15.06
CA VAL A 26 -3.65 43.63 14.00
C VAL A 26 -3.44 44.80 13.06
N LEU A 27 -3.33 44.56 11.76
CA LEU A 27 -3.77 45.49 10.70
C LEU A 27 -4.36 44.69 9.53
N ALA A 28 -5.61 45.00 9.20
CA ALA A 28 -6.40 44.35 8.16
C ALA A 28 -5.95 44.78 6.76
N ALA A 29 -5.72 43.81 5.88
CA ALA A 29 -5.78 43.99 4.43
C ALA A 29 -6.32 42.70 3.81
N SER A 30 -7.41 42.85 3.05
CA SER A 30 -8.14 41.84 2.30
C SER A 30 -7.27 40.92 1.44
N GLY A 31 -7.45 39.61 1.59
CA GLY A 31 -6.91 38.59 0.69
C GLY A 31 -7.57 37.24 1.01
N ALA A 32 -8.17 36.60 0.01
CA ALA A 32 -9.03 35.43 0.15
C ALA A 32 -8.36 34.27 0.92
N ALA A 33 -9.07 33.74 1.93
CA ALA A 33 -8.75 32.43 2.48
C ALA A 33 -9.18 31.36 1.46
N ALA A 34 -8.28 31.01 0.54
CA ALA A 34 -8.35 29.72 -0.12
C ALA A 34 -7.98 28.67 0.94
N ALA A 35 -8.98 28.23 1.70
CA ALA A 35 -8.88 26.98 2.44
C ALA A 35 -8.76 25.88 1.41
N VAL A 36 -7.53 25.49 1.06
CA VAL A 36 -7.31 24.23 0.38
C VAL A 36 -7.62 23.16 1.42
N VAL A 37 -8.87 22.69 1.41
CA VAL A 37 -9.23 21.43 2.03
C VAL A 37 -8.47 20.39 1.23
N ALA A 38 -7.29 20.02 1.71
CA ALA A 38 -6.62 18.81 1.24
C ALA A 38 -7.56 17.66 1.59
N LEU A 39 -8.35 17.25 0.61
CA LEU A 39 -9.10 16.01 0.68
C LEU A 39 -8.07 14.89 0.83
N GLY A 40 -8.28 14.06 1.85
CA GLY A 40 -7.31 13.12 2.38
C GLY A 40 -6.73 12.18 1.32
N GLN A 41 -5.49 12.44 0.93
CA GLN A 41 -4.64 11.40 0.38
C GLN A 41 -3.74 10.95 1.52
N GLY A 42 -4.02 9.74 2.01
CA GLY A 42 -3.12 9.06 2.94
C GLY A 42 -1.73 8.89 2.32
N PRO A 43 -0.70 8.66 3.14
CA PRO A 43 0.70 8.76 2.73
C PRO A 43 1.23 7.71 1.71
N ASP A 44 0.41 6.83 1.12
CA ASP A 44 0.96 5.55 0.64
C ASP A 44 0.64 5.13 -0.82
N ALA A 45 0.01 5.97 -1.66
CA ALA A 45 -0.12 5.64 -3.08
C ALA A 45 1.02 6.24 -3.92
N ARG A 46 1.71 5.42 -4.72
CA ARG A 46 2.74 5.88 -5.67
C ARG A 46 2.10 6.73 -6.77
N ALA A 47 2.83 7.75 -7.25
CA ALA A 47 2.32 8.76 -8.19
C ALA A 47 2.45 8.39 -9.67
N ASP A 48 3.35 7.46 -9.99
CA ASP A 48 3.61 6.96 -11.33
C ASP A 48 3.50 5.43 -11.31
N SER A 49 3.27 4.82 -12.48
CA SER A 49 3.36 3.37 -12.62
C SER A 49 4.82 2.90 -12.66
N LEU A 50 5.10 1.78 -12.00
CA LEU A 50 6.42 1.17 -12.00
C LEU A 50 6.35 -0.33 -11.71
N GLU A 51 7.34 -1.05 -12.21
CA GLU A 51 7.59 -2.42 -11.80
C GLU A 51 8.25 -2.42 -10.42
N VAL A 52 7.62 -3.09 -9.46
CA VAL A 52 8.08 -3.22 -8.08
C VAL A 52 8.33 -4.69 -7.81
N ASP A 53 9.42 -5.00 -7.12
CA ASP A 53 9.66 -6.36 -6.62
C ASP A 53 8.53 -6.74 -5.66
N TRP A 54 8.04 -7.97 -5.73
CA TRP A 54 6.97 -8.44 -4.83
C TRP A 54 7.30 -8.18 -3.34
N LEU A 55 8.57 -8.31 -2.97
CA LEU A 55 9.06 -8.09 -1.61
C LEU A 55 9.10 -6.60 -1.21
N ASP A 56 8.98 -5.69 -2.17
CA ASP A 56 9.00 -4.23 -1.95
C ASP A 56 7.59 -3.60 -2.00
N LEU A 57 6.54 -4.43 -2.06
CA LEU A 57 5.17 -3.97 -1.90
C LEU A 57 4.95 -3.34 -0.52
N LEU A 58 4.11 -2.31 -0.50
CA LEU A 58 3.75 -1.56 0.69
C LEU A 58 2.23 -1.53 0.84
N PRO A 59 1.70 -1.47 2.07
CA PRO A 59 0.28 -1.21 2.30
C PRO A 59 -0.17 0.05 1.54
N GLY A 60 -1.27 -0.04 0.80
CA GLY A 60 -1.79 1.02 -0.06
C GLY A 60 -1.34 0.95 -1.53
N ASP A 61 -0.42 0.05 -1.87
CA ASP A 61 -0.08 -0.17 -3.28
C ASP A 61 -1.23 -0.80 -4.05
N CYS A 62 -1.58 -0.15 -5.16
CA CYS A 62 -2.54 -0.63 -6.14
C CYS A 62 -1.77 -1.22 -7.31
N TYR A 63 -2.10 -2.45 -7.73
CA TYR A 63 -1.34 -3.13 -8.78
C TYR A 63 -2.23 -3.94 -9.72
N VAL A 64 -1.71 -4.18 -10.92
CA VAL A 64 -2.36 -4.99 -11.96
C VAL A 64 -1.87 -6.43 -11.83
N PRO A 65 -2.68 -7.37 -11.33
CA PRO A 65 -2.25 -8.76 -11.24
C PRO A 65 -2.17 -9.38 -12.64
N GLU A 66 -1.03 -10.00 -13.01
CA GLU A 66 -0.85 -10.62 -14.34
C GLU A 66 -1.85 -11.77 -14.62
N GLN A 67 -2.39 -12.44 -13.59
CA GLN A 67 -3.33 -13.55 -13.76
C GLN A 67 -4.46 -13.48 -12.72
N VAL A 68 -5.64 -13.04 -13.15
CA VAL A 68 -6.85 -12.86 -12.31
C VAL A 68 -7.46 -14.21 -11.86
N GLU A 69 -7.24 -15.28 -12.62
CA GLU A 69 -7.87 -16.60 -12.39
C GLU A 69 -6.98 -17.62 -11.67
N SER A 70 -5.66 -17.49 -11.79
CA SER A 70 -4.69 -18.30 -11.08
C SER A 70 -3.81 -17.33 -10.33
N TYR A 71 -4.30 -16.80 -9.21
CA TYR A 71 -3.46 -16.07 -8.25
C TYR A 71 -2.22 -16.90 -7.99
N PRO A 72 -1.04 -16.56 -8.52
CA PRO A 72 0.18 -17.11 -7.99
C PRO A 72 0.41 -16.35 -6.68
N VAL A 73 0.91 -17.04 -5.66
CA VAL A 73 1.94 -16.39 -4.84
C VAL A 73 3.07 -16.17 -5.84
N PRO A 74 3.37 -14.93 -6.26
CA PRO A 74 4.52 -14.67 -7.10
C PRO A 74 5.73 -15.39 -6.51
N GLU A 75 6.54 -16.04 -7.36
CA GLU A 75 7.84 -16.51 -6.88
C GLU A 75 8.58 -15.31 -6.29
N GLU A 76 9.37 -15.52 -5.24
CA GLU A 76 10.08 -14.47 -4.47
C GLU A 76 10.97 -13.55 -5.33
N SER A 77 11.11 -13.84 -6.61
CA SER A 77 11.85 -13.08 -7.60
C SER A 77 10.98 -12.50 -8.73
N SER A 78 9.70 -12.23 -8.50
CA SER A 78 8.81 -11.65 -9.52
C SER A 78 8.41 -10.22 -9.19
N THR A 79 8.31 -9.42 -10.24
CA THR A 79 7.87 -8.02 -10.19
C THR A 79 6.38 -7.92 -10.46
N VAL A 80 5.75 -6.90 -9.91
CA VAL A 80 4.36 -6.53 -10.20
C VAL A 80 4.31 -5.08 -10.69
N GLU A 81 3.37 -4.80 -11.59
CA GLU A 81 3.12 -3.44 -12.04
C GLU A 81 2.25 -2.71 -11.01
N VAL A 82 2.88 -1.87 -10.19
CA VAL A 82 2.18 -0.93 -9.29
C VAL A 82 1.76 0.29 -10.12
N VAL A 83 0.50 0.70 -9.97
CA VAL A 83 -0.10 1.84 -10.66
C VAL A 83 -0.70 2.81 -9.63
N PRO A 84 -0.88 4.10 -9.97
CA PRO A 84 -1.68 5.00 -9.14
C PRO A 84 -3.08 4.41 -8.90
N CYS A 85 -3.59 4.49 -7.69
CA CYS A 85 -4.89 3.89 -7.36
C CYS A 85 -6.07 4.55 -8.11
N ASP A 86 -5.91 5.76 -8.68
CA ASP A 86 -6.89 6.39 -9.56
C ASP A 86 -6.79 5.94 -11.02
N GLU A 87 -5.91 4.99 -11.31
CA GLU A 87 -5.89 4.19 -12.54
C GLU A 87 -6.56 2.82 -12.31
N PRO A 88 -7.04 2.15 -13.38
CA PRO A 88 -7.58 0.79 -13.29
C PRO A 88 -6.57 -0.19 -12.68
N HIS A 89 -6.96 -0.92 -11.64
CA HIS A 89 -6.14 -1.95 -11.00
C HIS A 89 -7.00 -3.06 -10.40
N GLY A 90 -6.42 -4.25 -10.25
CA GLY A 90 -7.14 -5.43 -9.77
C GLY A 90 -6.97 -5.69 -8.29
N ALA A 91 -5.91 -5.18 -7.65
CA ALA A 91 -5.55 -5.50 -6.27
C ALA A 91 -5.05 -4.27 -5.50
N GLU A 92 -5.28 -4.25 -4.18
CA GLU A 92 -4.68 -3.28 -3.26
C GLU A 92 -4.12 -3.96 -2.01
N VAL A 93 -2.90 -3.62 -1.63
CA VAL A 93 -2.20 -4.19 -0.48
C VAL A 93 -2.74 -3.62 0.83
N LEU A 94 -3.13 -4.48 1.75
CA LEU A 94 -3.71 -4.14 3.07
C LEU A 94 -2.63 -4.07 4.15
N LEU A 95 -1.74 -5.05 4.11
CA LEU A 95 -0.75 -5.33 5.12
C LEU A 95 0.45 -6.01 4.47
N VAL A 96 1.64 -5.59 4.89
CA VAL A 96 2.88 -6.34 4.72
C VAL A 96 3.50 -6.49 6.11
N ASP A 97 3.83 -7.71 6.49
CA ASP A 97 4.37 -8.05 7.81
C ASP A 97 5.50 -9.09 7.68
N VAL A 98 6.32 -9.23 8.71
CA VAL A 98 7.37 -10.25 8.76
C VAL A 98 7.01 -11.27 9.84
N LEU A 99 6.82 -12.53 9.46
CA LEU A 99 6.48 -13.57 10.41
C LEU A 99 7.63 -13.84 11.40
N PRO A 100 7.32 -14.28 12.63
CA PRO A 100 8.33 -14.50 13.67
C PRO A 100 9.46 -15.43 13.22
N ASP A 101 10.69 -15.13 13.63
CA ASP A 101 11.85 -16.00 13.45
C ASP A 101 11.62 -17.41 14.05
N GLY A 102 12.28 -18.40 13.46
CA GLY A 102 12.27 -19.77 13.96
C GLY A 102 12.49 -20.81 12.86
N PRO A 103 12.41 -22.11 13.20
CA PRO A 103 12.30 -23.16 12.19
C PRO A 103 10.97 -23.03 11.42
N TRP A 104 10.94 -23.52 10.18
CA TRP A 104 9.71 -23.58 9.37
C TRP A 104 8.56 -24.21 10.18
N PRO A 105 7.44 -23.51 10.40
CA PRO A 105 6.35 -23.99 11.24
C PRO A 105 5.52 -25.11 10.59
N GLY A 106 5.76 -25.38 9.30
CA GLY A 106 4.93 -26.24 8.47
C GLY A 106 3.78 -25.47 7.83
N GLU A 107 3.35 -25.96 6.67
CA GLU A 107 2.37 -25.31 5.80
C GLU A 107 1.08 -24.89 6.54
N ALA A 108 0.50 -25.80 7.33
CA ALA A 108 -0.77 -25.55 8.01
C ALA A 108 -0.69 -24.42 9.05
N GLU A 109 0.39 -24.37 9.85
CA GLU A 109 0.57 -23.31 10.85
C GLU A 109 1.00 -21.99 10.21
N ASN A 110 1.74 -22.03 9.10
CA ASN A 110 2.06 -20.86 8.29
C ASN A 110 0.78 -20.17 7.78
N TRP A 111 -0.10 -20.92 7.12
CA TRP A 111 -1.39 -20.39 6.63
C TRP A 111 -2.30 -19.92 7.75
N LYS A 112 -2.40 -20.68 8.85
CA LYS A 112 -3.19 -20.26 10.02
C LYS A 112 -2.69 -18.93 10.60
N THR A 113 -1.37 -18.75 10.66
CA THR A 113 -0.76 -17.49 11.09
C THR A 113 -1.11 -16.37 10.11
N ALA A 114 -0.99 -16.60 8.80
CA ALA A 114 -1.34 -15.64 7.76
C ALA A 114 -2.78 -15.12 7.92
N TRP A 115 -3.75 -16.02 8.00
CA TRP A 115 -5.16 -15.65 8.16
C TRP A 115 -5.45 -14.91 9.46
N SER A 116 -4.77 -15.26 10.56
CA SER A 116 -4.90 -14.55 11.83
C SER A 116 -4.42 -13.09 11.78
N ARG A 117 -3.57 -12.75 10.80
CA ARG A 117 -3.09 -11.38 10.55
C ARG A 117 -3.93 -10.67 9.49
N CYS A 118 -4.23 -11.35 8.38
CA CYS A 118 -4.90 -10.75 7.23
C CYS A 118 -6.38 -10.46 7.48
N ILE A 119 -7.10 -11.27 8.26
CA ILE A 119 -8.53 -11.05 8.52
C ILE A 119 -8.76 -9.71 9.26
N PRO A 120 -8.11 -9.43 10.41
CA PRO A 120 -8.25 -8.12 11.06
C PRO A 120 -7.83 -6.96 10.17
N ALA A 121 -6.74 -7.11 9.42
CA ALA A 121 -6.26 -6.07 8.49
C ALA A 121 -7.28 -5.78 7.37
N PHE A 122 -7.96 -6.80 6.86
CA PHE A 122 -9.05 -6.66 5.91
C PHE A 122 -10.22 -5.91 6.51
N GLU A 123 -10.67 -6.28 7.71
CA GLU A 123 -11.83 -5.65 8.35
C GLU A 123 -11.58 -4.16 8.63
N ASP A 124 -10.37 -3.84 9.11
CA ASP A 124 -9.92 -2.46 9.35
C ASP A 124 -9.82 -1.66 8.04
N PHE A 125 -9.32 -2.29 6.97
CA PHE A 125 -9.14 -1.64 5.68
C PHE A 125 -10.46 -1.45 4.91
N ALA A 126 -11.26 -2.51 4.80
CA ALA A 126 -12.46 -2.57 3.97
C ALA A 126 -13.69 -1.97 4.66
N GLY A 127 -13.68 -1.88 5.99
CA GLY A 127 -14.80 -1.34 6.79
C GLY A 127 -16.00 -2.28 6.88
N VAL A 128 -15.81 -3.57 6.59
CA VAL A 128 -16.83 -4.63 6.67
C VAL A 128 -16.21 -5.88 7.29
N PRO A 129 -16.99 -6.72 7.99
CA PRO A 129 -16.48 -8.00 8.49
C PRO A 129 -16.05 -8.92 7.34
N TYR A 130 -15.08 -9.79 7.61
CA TYR A 130 -14.77 -10.89 6.70
C TYR A 130 -15.82 -11.99 6.88
N GLU A 131 -16.55 -12.34 5.81
CA GLU A 131 -17.60 -13.36 5.84
C GLU A 131 -17.40 -14.35 4.69
N GLU A 132 -17.19 -15.63 4.95
CA GLU A 132 -17.25 -16.63 3.87
C GLU A 132 -18.65 -16.66 3.23
N PRO A 133 -18.77 -16.74 1.89
CA PRO A 133 -17.73 -17.07 0.91
C PRO A 133 -17.01 -15.85 0.30
N ASN A 134 -17.01 -14.68 0.94
CA ASN A 134 -16.32 -13.48 0.43
C ASN A 134 -14.87 -13.79 0.05
N THR A 135 -14.64 -13.82 -1.25
CA THR A 135 -13.37 -14.18 -1.85
C THR A 135 -12.56 -12.94 -2.21
N ALA A 136 -12.79 -11.76 -1.64
CA ALA A 136 -11.95 -10.61 -1.96
C ALA A 136 -10.59 -10.66 -1.22
N LEU A 137 -10.53 -11.21 -0.01
CA LEU A 137 -9.27 -11.28 0.74
C LEU A 137 -8.33 -12.36 0.18
N ARG A 138 -7.07 -11.99 -0.06
CA ARG A 138 -5.96 -12.90 -0.34
C ARG A 138 -4.86 -12.72 0.69
N ALA A 139 -4.24 -13.83 1.05
CA ALA A 139 -3.04 -13.87 1.86
C ALA A 139 -1.94 -14.58 1.06
N ALA A 140 -0.74 -14.03 1.09
CA ALA A 140 0.46 -14.59 0.51
C ALA A 140 1.50 -14.74 1.62
N PRO A 141 1.47 -15.86 2.37
CA PRO A 141 2.47 -16.16 3.37
C PRO A 141 3.80 -16.61 2.72
N PRO A 142 4.90 -16.63 3.47
CA PRO A 142 6.17 -17.12 2.98
C PRO A 142 6.08 -18.60 2.59
N THR A 143 6.88 -19.03 1.62
CA THR A 143 7.10 -20.44 1.28
C THR A 143 8.17 -21.08 2.17
N GLU A 144 8.25 -22.41 2.22
CA GLU A 144 9.36 -23.08 2.91
C GLU A 144 10.73 -22.68 2.36
N GLN A 145 10.81 -22.42 1.05
CA GLN A 145 12.02 -21.96 0.40
C GLN A 145 12.42 -20.56 0.89
N SER A 146 11.49 -19.60 0.82
CA SER A 146 11.68 -18.22 1.32
C SER A 146 12.19 -18.20 2.75
N TRP A 147 11.57 -19.03 3.58
CA TRP A 147 11.88 -19.15 4.98
C TRP A 147 13.31 -19.66 5.19
N GLY A 148 13.74 -20.62 4.36
CA GLY A 148 15.10 -21.15 4.33
C GLY A 148 16.14 -20.09 3.93
N ASP A 149 15.76 -19.18 3.03
CA ASP A 149 16.58 -18.05 2.59
C ASP A 149 16.51 -16.84 3.56
N GLY A 150 15.66 -16.93 4.58
CA GLY A 150 15.50 -15.94 5.64
C GLY A 150 14.40 -14.92 5.38
N ASP A 151 13.70 -15.01 4.26
CA ASP A 151 12.49 -14.24 3.98
C ASP A 151 11.27 -14.88 4.64
N ARG A 152 10.52 -14.06 5.38
CA ARG A 152 9.32 -14.46 6.12
C ARG A 152 8.18 -13.48 5.87
N MET A 153 8.22 -12.80 4.73
CA MET A 153 7.24 -11.80 4.38
C MET A 153 5.85 -12.42 4.24
N LEU A 154 4.87 -11.80 4.88
CA LEU A 154 3.46 -12.00 4.66
C LEU A 154 2.90 -10.75 3.97
N ALA A 155 2.25 -10.93 2.83
CA ALA A 155 1.43 -9.89 2.21
C ALA A 155 -0.06 -10.27 2.28
N CYS A 156 -0.91 -9.28 2.57
CA CYS A 156 -2.36 -9.42 2.50
C CYS A 156 -2.90 -8.38 1.51
N MET A 157 -3.77 -8.79 0.58
CA MET A 157 -4.38 -7.91 -0.41
C MET A 157 -5.89 -8.13 -0.51
N ILE A 158 -6.60 -7.09 -0.92
CA ILE A 158 -7.98 -7.19 -1.40
C ILE A 158 -7.98 -7.28 -2.92
N VAL A 159 -8.71 -8.25 -3.45
CA VAL A 159 -8.77 -8.56 -4.87
C VAL A 159 -10.18 -9.01 -5.24
N PRO A 160 -11.04 -8.10 -5.71
CA PRO A 160 -12.45 -8.38 -5.95
C PRO A 160 -12.70 -9.22 -7.22
N GLY A 161 -11.66 -9.50 -8.02
CA GLY A 161 -11.76 -10.31 -9.25
C GLY A 161 -12.16 -9.52 -10.50
N TYR A 162 -12.16 -8.19 -10.41
CA TYR A 162 -12.38 -7.25 -11.51
C TYR A 162 -11.58 -5.97 -11.23
N ASP A 163 -11.35 -5.16 -12.27
CA ASP A 163 -10.63 -3.90 -12.12
C ASP A 163 -11.51 -2.84 -11.45
N VAL A 164 -10.92 -2.08 -10.54
CA VAL A 164 -11.53 -0.93 -9.88
C VAL A 164 -10.75 0.34 -10.21
N THR A 165 -11.36 1.49 -9.92
CA THR A 165 -10.68 2.79 -9.96
C THR A 165 -10.95 3.53 -8.65
N GLY A 166 -9.87 4.06 -8.07
CA GLY A 166 -9.81 4.56 -6.70
C GLY A 166 -9.45 3.45 -5.70
N SER A 167 -8.86 3.85 -4.57
CA SER A 167 -8.58 2.93 -3.46
C SER A 167 -9.85 2.22 -2.98
N MET A 168 -9.70 0.94 -2.66
CA MET A 168 -10.69 0.03 -2.09
C MET A 168 -10.93 0.27 -0.59
N ARG A 169 -10.15 1.15 0.05
CA ARG A 169 -10.27 1.49 1.47
C ARG A 169 -11.69 1.96 1.82
N GLY A 170 -12.29 1.31 2.81
CA GLY A 170 -13.64 1.60 3.28
C GLY A 170 -14.75 1.25 2.28
N ARG A 171 -14.43 0.56 1.18
CA ARG A 171 -15.40 0.19 0.12
C ARG A 171 -15.79 -1.28 0.14
N GLY A 172 -15.54 -2.01 1.23
CA GLY A 172 -15.81 -3.44 1.31
C GLY A 172 -17.24 -3.82 0.92
N ALA A 173 -18.25 -3.02 1.30
CA ALA A 173 -19.65 -3.30 0.95
C ALA A 173 -19.94 -3.21 -0.56
N GLU A 174 -19.18 -2.42 -1.32
CA GLU A 174 -19.27 -2.33 -2.78
C GLU A 174 -18.56 -3.52 -3.45
N LEU A 175 -17.40 -3.90 -2.91
CA LEU A 175 -16.51 -4.89 -3.50
C LEU A 175 -16.98 -6.33 -3.30
N VAL A 176 -17.77 -6.56 -2.24
CA VAL A 176 -18.30 -7.85 -1.81
C VAL A 176 -19.74 -8.06 -2.29
N ALA A 177 -20.28 -7.12 -3.07
CA ALA A 177 -21.63 -7.24 -3.62
C ALA A 177 -21.71 -8.40 -4.64
N PRO A 178 -22.78 -9.22 -4.60
CA PRO A 178 -22.94 -10.42 -5.43
C PRO A 178 -23.12 -10.15 -6.93
#